data_AF-X0AIR1-F1
#
_entry.id   AF-X0AIR1-F1
#
_cell.length_a   1.000
_cell.length_b   1.000
_cell.length_c   1.000
_cell.angle_alpha   90.00
_cell.angle_beta   90.00
_cell.angle_gamma   90.00
#
_symmetry.space_group_name_H-M   'P 1'
#
loop_
_entity.id
_entity.type
_entity.pdbx_description
1 polymer ?
#
loop_
_entity_poly.entity_id
_entity_poly.type
_entity_poly.pdbx_seq_one_letter_code
_entity_poly.pdbx_strand_id
1 'polypeptide(L)'
;MEAPRTTRGRLGVPSAKDWDHYREVITELYIKRNMSLSRLMSHMRLEYGFRATEKMYKLRFTEWNLKKNMTRGRSAACILDPEANLTNLDKLKEYYRRQPENKRRELLETLLQPLMGETPINSTAPPVSLTPPADLLTQEYRFHLLNTYVRGSSEVNRWPRDAKSGFKNEDNVPAWCSSVMSASLALREEKEGEATRFLQHFIKQSHQQLLRQDPLIFTFVYTSVLFFATSRPGVARWLLNSLNDVSESLPWAGSSHPLRLLLQVMLQLGPTGIVTHAKSTILAYINMIYEALGKVYPIIQDMMSDTIWRLLRYKLMSPEEVATLGRGLVLAAELQNQHRCKDHINLKMQLADAYLESGKYIEARRTAEEIKDVEYKSERMMPSLYMLLSRIDEAERGAEGTIESALRSVVMSMEVFGKWSDWTVNSLDFYYKVLKRAGRVDEAMRVVQDRDLAIEKLCDKLEDSGITVSD
;
A
#
# COMPACT_ATOMS: atom_id res chain seq x y z
N MET A 1 16.28 -51.31 66.07
CA MET A 1 17.60 -51.07 65.44
C MET A 1 17.53 -51.70 64.06
N GLU A 2 17.70 -51.04 62.92
CA GLU A 2 18.27 -49.73 62.56
C GLU A 2 17.44 -49.10 61.43
N ALA A 3 17.34 -47.77 61.43
CA ALA A 3 16.69 -46.99 60.38
C ALA A 3 17.61 -46.83 59.14
N PRO A 4 17.09 -46.83 57.91
CA PRO A 4 17.89 -46.52 56.73
C PRO A 4 18.27 -45.04 56.72
N ARG A 5 19.56 -44.82 56.48
CA ARG A 5 20.28 -43.55 56.54
C ARG A 5 19.68 -42.49 55.61
N THR A 6 19.35 -41.34 56.17
CA THR A 6 19.08 -40.10 55.44
C THR A 6 20.36 -39.57 54.80
N THR A 7 20.53 -39.79 53.50
CA THR A 7 21.50 -39.06 52.67
C THR A 7 20.93 -37.67 52.38
N ARG A 8 21.34 -36.66 53.17
CA ARG A 8 21.22 -35.24 52.81
C ARG A 8 22.13 -34.97 51.60
N GLY A 9 21.63 -35.22 50.39
CA GLY A 9 22.26 -34.85 49.12
C GLY A 9 21.84 -33.44 48.70
N ARG A 10 22.82 -32.63 48.26
CA ARG A 10 22.71 -31.24 47.81
C ARG A 10 21.41 -30.93 47.05
N LEU A 11 20.62 -29.96 47.53
CA LEU A 11 19.52 -29.34 46.78
C LEU A 11 20.10 -28.80 45.46
N GLY A 12 19.77 -29.49 44.37
CA GLY A 12 20.48 -29.43 43.10
C GLY A 12 20.37 -28.08 42.41
N VAL A 13 21.52 -27.47 42.16
CA VAL A 13 21.66 -26.45 41.12
C VAL A 13 21.48 -27.14 39.76
N PRO A 14 20.57 -26.69 38.90
CA PRO A 14 20.32 -27.35 37.61
C PRO A 14 21.58 -27.42 36.74
N SER A 15 21.85 -28.62 36.21
CA SER A 15 22.97 -28.89 35.31
C SER A 15 22.71 -28.36 33.90
N ALA A 16 23.73 -28.29 33.04
CA ALA A 16 23.57 -27.87 31.65
C ALA A 16 22.52 -28.71 30.89
N LYS A 17 22.49 -30.03 31.13
CA LYS A 17 21.51 -30.94 30.52
C LYS A 17 20.08 -30.64 30.97
N ASP A 18 19.89 -30.25 32.23
CA ASP A 18 18.56 -29.88 32.75
C ASP A 18 18.06 -28.58 32.09
N TRP A 19 18.96 -27.62 31.85
CA TRP A 19 18.63 -26.38 31.14
C TRP A 19 18.25 -26.63 29.68
N ASP A 20 18.96 -27.52 28.99
CA ASP A 20 18.65 -27.88 27.60
C ASP A 20 17.31 -28.63 27.51
N HIS A 21 17.05 -29.56 28.43
CA HIS A 21 15.80 -30.31 28.50
C HIS A 21 14.57 -29.39 28.66
N TYR A 22 14.67 -28.34 29.48
CA TYR A 22 13.58 -27.40 29.71
C TYR A 22 13.63 -26.13 28.85
N ARG A 23 14.57 -26.01 27.92
CA ARG A 23 14.78 -24.78 27.13
C ARG A 23 13.53 -24.36 26.36
N GLU A 24 12.87 -25.30 25.68
CA GLU A 24 11.68 -25.02 24.88
C GLU A 24 10.50 -24.59 25.75
N VAL A 25 10.26 -25.30 26.86
CA VAL A 25 9.21 -24.99 27.84
C VAL A 25 9.41 -23.61 28.46
N ILE A 26 10.65 -23.32 28.90
CA ILE A 26 11.02 -22.02 29.45
C ILE A 26 10.82 -20.91 28.40
N THR A 27 11.20 -21.16 27.15
CA THR A 27 11.05 -20.20 26.05
C THR A 27 9.58 -19.93 25.73
N GLU A 28 8.75 -20.97 25.65
CA GLU A 28 7.32 -20.83 25.44
C GLU A 28 6.65 -20.02 26.56
N LEU A 29 6.90 -20.38 27.82
CA LEU A 29 6.28 -19.71 28.96
C LEU A 29 6.74 -18.25 29.09
N TYR A 30 8.03 -17.99 28.89
CA TYR A 30 8.61 -16.66 29.05
C TYR A 30 8.30 -15.72 27.88
N ILE A 31 8.43 -16.20 26.64
CA ILE A 31 8.28 -15.39 25.42
C ILE A 31 6.86 -15.48 24.86
N LYS A 32 6.39 -16.69 24.53
CA LYS A 32 5.09 -16.87 23.84
C LYS A 32 3.91 -16.55 24.76
N ARG A 33 3.94 -17.04 26.01
CA ARG A 33 2.92 -16.79 27.03
C ARG A 33 3.19 -15.54 27.90
N ASN A 34 4.25 -14.80 27.59
CA ASN A 34 4.62 -13.51 28.19
C ASN A 34 4.73 -13.49 29.74
N MET A 35 5.04 -14.62 30.39
CA MET A 35 5.13 -14.67 31.86
C MET A 35 6.25 -13.77 32.40
N SER A 36 6.03 -13.12 33.56
CA SER A 36 7.10 -12.43 34.28
C SER A 36 8.15 -13.45 34.75
N LEU A 37 9.40 -13.02 34.95
CA LEU A 37 10.46 -13.92 35.43
C LEU A 37 10.10 -14.55 36.78
N SER A 38 9.50 -13.78 37.70
CA SER A 38 9.01 -14.30 38.98
C SER A 38 7.92 -15.37 38.82
N ARG A 39 6.95 -15.15 37.90
CA ARG A 39 5.88 -16.11 37.63
C ARG A 39 6.41 -17.38 36.96
N LEU A 40 7.32 -17.22 35.99
CA LEU A 40 8.00 -18.33 35.34
C LEU A 40 8.76 -19.18 36.34
N MET A 41 9.57 -18.57 37.21
CA MET A 41 10.33 -19.28 38.25
C MET A 41 9.40 -20.05 39.19
N SER A 42 8.28 -19.43 39.58
CA SER A 42 7.28 -20.07 40.44
C SER A 42 6.63 -21.27 39.73
N HIS A 43 6.27 -21.12 38.45
CA HIS A 43 5.68 -22.18 37.64
C HIS A 43 6.66 -23.34 37.39
N MET A 44 7.89 -23.05 37.00
CA MET A 44 8.94 -24.06 36.79
C MET A 44 9.25 -24.84 38.07
N ARG A 45 9.20 -24.17 39.22
CA ARG A 45 9.37 -24.82 40.52
C ARG A 45 8.19 -25.72 40.90
N LEU A 46 6.95 -25.29 40.64
CA LEU A 46 5.75 -25.99 41.06
C LEU A 46 5.41 -27.17 40.14
N GLU A 47 5.43 -26.96 38.83
CA GLU A 47 4.99 -27.96 37.84
C GLU A 47 6.11 -28.92 37.44
N TYR A 48 7.36 -28.44 37.40
CA TYR A 48 8.49 -29.21 36.87
C TYR A 48 9.57 -29.51 37.93
N GLY A 49 9.35 -29.10 39.19
CA GLY A 49 10.34 -29.24 40.26
C GLY A 49 11.66 -28.50 40.02
N PHE A 50 11.73 -27.65 38.99
CA PHE A 50 12.95 -27.03 38.51
C PHE A 50 13.29 -25.80 39.37
N ARG A 51 14.36 -25.90 40.17
CA ARG A 51 14.78 -24.86 41.13
C ARG A 51 16.04 -24.14 40.67
N ALA A 52 15.88 -22.96 40.08
CA ALA A 52 16.99 -22.08 39.71
C ALA A 52 16.81 -20.67 40.29
N THR A 53 17.93 -19.96 40.45
CA THR A 53 17.92 -18.56 40.89
C THR A 53 17.64 -17.61 39.73
N GLU A 54 17.19 -16.40 40.04
CA GLU A 54 16.93 -15.36 39.03
C GLU A 54 18.16 -15.06 38.15
N LYS A 55 19.35 -15.03 38.77
CA LYS A 55 20.63 -14.80 38.08
C LYS A 55 20.93 -15.88 37.04
N MET A 56 20.61 -17.14 37.34
CA MET A 56 20.81 -18.26 36.42
C MET A 56 19.86 -18.19 35.22
N TYR A 57 18.59 -17.85 35.45
CA TYR A 57 17.64 -17.60 34.35
C TYR A 57 18.10 -16.46 33.45
N LYS A 58 18.52 -15.33 34.02
CA LYS A 58 19.01 -14.18 33.25
C LYS A 58 20.25 -14.51 32.41
N LEU A 59 21.17 -15.31 32.96
CA LEU A 59 22.34 -15.80 32.21
C LEU A 59 21.91 -16.66 31.03
N ARG A 60 21.04 -17.66 31.25
CA ARG A 60 20.52 -18.54 30.20
C ARG A 60 19.73 -17.79 29.14
N PHE A 61 18.94 -16.79 29.53
CA PHE A 61 18.25 -15.93 28.58
C PHE A 61 19.23 -15.16 27.70
N THR A 62 20.37 -14.75 28.24
CA THR A 62 21.42 -14.07 27.45
C THR A 62 22.08 -15.04 26.48
N GLU A 63 22.45 -16.23 26.95
CA GLU A 63 23.07 -17.30 26.13
C GLU A 63 22.13 -17.80 25.02
N TRP A 64 20.84 -17.96 25.32
CA TRP A 64 19.82 -18.36 24.36
C TRP A 64 19.26 -17.19 23.53
N ASN A 65 19.79 -15.98 23.74
CA ASN A 65 19.33 -14.74 23.10
C ASN A 65 17.82 -14.46 23.26
N LEU A 66 17.25 -14.88 24.40
CA LEU A 66 15.86 -14.64 24.81
C LEU A 66 15.71 -13.24 25.42
N LYS A 67 15.47 -12.24 24.57
CA LYS A 67 15.19 -10.87 25.01
C LYS A 67 13.67 -10.65 25.10
N LYS A 68 13.17 -10.25 26.28
CA LYS A 68 11.74 -9.92 26.50
C LYS A 68 11.40 -8.48 26.14
N ASN A 69 12.37 -7.58 26.28
CA ASN A 69 12.21 -6.16 25.99
C ASN A 69 12.75 -5.84 24.59
N MET A 70 12.10 -4.91 23.89
CA MET A 70 12.58 -4.42 22.60
C MET A 70 13.90 -3.66 22.77
N THR A 71 14.87 -4.01 21.93
CA THR A 71 16.17 -3.30 21.78
C THR A 71 16.28 -2.73 20.37
N ARG A 72 17.03 -1.63 20.18
CA ARG A 72 17.21 -0.89 18.91
C ARG A 72 17.35 -1.76 17.65
N GLY A 73 18.21 -2.78 17.67
CA GLY A 73 18.40 -3.68 16.53
C GLY A 73 17.23 -4.63 16.27
N ARG A 74 16.48 -5.01 17.31
CA ARG A 74 15.27 -5.85 17.21
C ARG A 74 14.04 -5.06 16.78
N SER A 75 14.00 -3.77 17.08
CA SER A 75 12.88 -2.90 16.74
C SER A 75 12.90 -2.45 15.27
N ALA A 76 14.07 -2.29 14.65
CA ALA A 76 14.18 -2.14 13.19
C ALA A 76 13.99 -3.50 12.49
N ALA A 77 14.61 -4.56 13.01
CA ALA A 77 14.43 -5.92 12.48
C ALA A 77 12.96 -6.38 12.53
N CYS A 78 12.19 -6.12 13.60
CA CYS A 78 10.77 -6.48 13.65
C CYS A 78 9.87 -5.70 12.67
N ILE A 79 10.31 -4.57 12.13
CA ILE A 79 9.53 -3.85 11.11
C ILE A 79 9.81 -4.43 9.73
N LEU A 80 11.10 -4.73 9.48
CA LEU A 80 11.60 -5.31 8.24
C LEU A 80 11.37 -6.83 8.16
N ASP A 81 11.13 -7.49 9.28
CA ASP A 81 10.84 -8.93 9.39
C ASP A 81 9.40 -9.19 8.93
N PRO A 82 9.21 -9.90 7.80
CA PRO A 82 7.90 -10.25 7.30
C PRO A 82 7.10 -11.13 8.28
N GLU A 83 7.76 -11.86 9.19
CA GLU A 83 7.15 -12.79 10.14
C GLU A 83 6.86 -12.18 11.52
N ALA A 84 7.19 -10.90 11.73
CA ALA A 84 6.97 -10.26 13.01
C ALA A 84 5.47 -10.12 13.33
N ASN A 85 5.00 -10.91 14.29
CA ASN A 85 3.62 -10.85 14.83
C ASN A 85 3.21 -9.44 15.27
N LEU A 86 1.97 -9.04 14.96
CA LEU A 86 1.36 -7.74 15.29
C LEU A 86 1.43 -7.33 16.78
N THR A 87 1.48 -8.28 17.72
CA THR A 87 1.68 -8.01 19.17
C THR A 87 3.01 -7.32 19.46
N ASN A 88 3.99 -7.43 18.55
CA ASN A 88 5.24 -6.70 18.62
C ASN A 88 5.07 -5.24 18.17
N LEU A 89 4.11 -4.92 17.29
CA LEU A 89 3.90 -3.59 16.72
C LEU A 89 3.35 -2.59 17.75
N ASP A 90 2.36 -2.98 18.56
CA ASP A 90 1.82 -2.08 19.60
C ASP A 90 2.87 -1.79 20.68
N LYS A 91 3.66 -2.81 21.06
CA LYS A 91 4.82 -2.65 21.95
C LYS A 91 5.90 -1.76 21.34
N LEU A 92 6.06 -1.82 20.01
CA LEU A 92 7.02 -1.02 19.27
C LEU A 92 6.60 0.45 19.21
N LYS A 93 5.34 0.73 18.89
CA LYS A 93 4.73 2.07 18.93
C LYS A 93 4.96 2.70 20.30
N GLU A 94 4.64 1.96 21.36
CA GLU A 94 4.78 2.44 22.73
C GLU A 94 6.25 2.63 23.15
N TYR A 95 7.16 1.74 22.73
CA TYR A 95 8.59 1.89 22.96
C TYR A 95 9.12 3.18 22.31
N TYR A 96 8.76 3.46 21.06
CA TYR A 96 9.26 4.62 20.33
C TYR A 96 8.62 5.94 20.73
N ARG A 97 7.35 5.92 21.17
CA ARG A 97 6.71 7.08 21.80
C ARG A 97 7.51 7.59 23.02
N ARG A 98 8.20 6.69 23.71
CA ARG A 98 9.04 7.00 24.89
C ARG A 98 10.49 7.35 24.55
N GLN A 99 10.91 7.28 23.28
CA GLN A 99 12.28 7.62 22.88
C GLN A 99 12.46 9.12 22.60
N PRO A 100 13.67 9.67 22.77
CA PRO A 100 13.97 11.05 22.42
C PRO A 100 13.84 11.31 20.90
N GLU A 101 13.64 12.58 20.52
CA GLU A 101 13.36 13.01 19.14
C GLU A 101 14.36 12.52 18.10
N ASN A 102 15.65 12.55 18.43
CA ASN A 102 16.71 12.08 17.53
C ASN A 102 16.53 10.61 17.14
N LYS A 103 16.18 9.74 18.09
CA LYS A 103 15.94 8.32 17.83
C LYS A 103 14.65 8.07 17.06
N ARG A 104 13.62 8.90 17.30
CA ARG A 104 12.38 8.85 16.52
C ARG A 104 12.65 9.23 15.06
N ARG A 105 13.49 10.24 14.81
CA ARG A 105 13.90 10.66 13.46
C ARG A 105 14.69 9.58 12.73
N GLU A 106 15.67 8.97 13.38
CA GLU A 106 16.47 7.88 12.80
C GLU A 106 15.59 6.67 12.38
N LEU A 107 14.60 6.32 13.21
CA LEU A 107 13.64 5.28 12.87
C LEU A 107 12.80 5.68 11.66
N LEU A 108 12.28 6.91 11.63
CA LEU A 108 11.48 7.40 10.50
C LEU A 108 12.28 7.33 9.20
N GLU A 109 13.57 7.65 9.23
CA GLU A 109 14.46 7.50 8.07
C GLU A 109 14.61 6.02 7.67
N THR A 110 14.77 5.11 8.64
CA THR A 110 14.83 3.67 8.37
C THR A 110 13.52 3.12 7.79
N LEU A 111 12.38 3.58 8.30
CA LEU A 111 11.04 3.15 7.88
C LEU A 111 10.70 3.59 6.46
N LEU A 112 11.19 4.76 6.08
CA LEU A 112 10.94 5.35 4.77
C LEU A 112 12.04 4.99 3.77
N GLN A 113 13.14 4.38 4.20
CA GLN A 113 14.24 3.91 3.35
C GLN A 113 13.77 3.02 2.17
N PRO A 114 12.79 2.10 2.31
CA PRO A 114 12.30 1.30 1.18
C PRO A 114 11.66 2.14 0.06
N LEU A 115 11.19 3.37 0.33
CA LEU A 115 10.74 4.31 -0.69
C LEU A 115 11.89 4.96 -1.46
N MET A 116 13.03 5.12 -0.79
CA MET A 116 14.19 5.85 -1.34
C MET A 116 14.96 5.02 -2.38
N GLY A 117 14.62 3.73 -2.52
CA GLY A 117 15.51 2.75 -3.15
C GLY A 117 16.82 2.63 -2.37
N GLU A 118 17.69 1.70 -2.75
CA GLU A 118 19.09 1.88 -2.41
C GLU A 118 19.56 3.13 -3.14
N THR A 119 19.72 4.25 -2.44
CA THR A 119 20.52 5.36 -2.95
C THR A 119 21.85 4.76 -3.40
N PRO A 120 22.29 4.91 -4.66
CA PRO A 120 23.62 4.50 -5.08
C PRO A 120 24.63 5.47 -4.47
N ILE A 121 24.82 5.36 -3.15
CA ILE A 121 25.89 6.01 -2.42
C ILE A 121 26.84 4.87 -2.09
N ASN A 122 27.93 4.81 -2.85
CA ASN A 122 29.03 3.84 -2.79
C ASN A 122 28.84 2.56 -3.62
N SER A 123 28.70 2.72 -4.94
CA SER A 123 29.12 1.67 -5.86
C SER A 123 30.65 1.68 -5.93
N THR A 124 31.32 0.92 -5.06
CA THR A 124 32.67 0.43 -5.35
C THR A 124 32.54 -0.67 -6.41
N ALA A 125 32.23 -0.27 -7.64
CA ALA A 125 32.27 -1.13 -8.81
C ALA A 125 33.65 -1.01 -9.50
N PRO A 126 34.17 -2.11 -10.07
CA PRO A 126 35.45 -2.12 -10.81
C PRO A 126 35.37 -1.24 -12.08
N PRO A 127 36.51 -0.87 -12.70
CA PRO A 127 36.57 0.23 -13.65
C PRO A 127 35.77 -0.04 -14.94
N VAL A 128 34.74 0.79 -15.11
CA VAL A 128 34.26 1.48 -16.32
C VAL A 128 34.50 0.78 -17.68
N SER A 129 33.41 0.25 -18.25
CA SER A 129 33.17 0.36 -19.69
C SER A 129 32.71 1.79 -20.00
N LEU A 130 33.39 2.48 -20.92
CA LEU A 130 33.24 3.92 -21.21
C LEU A 130 31.98 4.32 -21.98
N THR A 131 31.02 3.40 -22.15
CA THR A 131 29.72 3.71 -22.74
C THR A 131 28.64 2.91 -22.01
N PRO A 132 27.73 3.58 -21.27
CA PRO A 132 26.59 2.89 -20.69
C PRO A 132 25.69 2.33 -21.79
N PRO A 133 25.02 1.18 -21.59
CA PRO A 133 23.98 0.70 -22.49
C PRO A 133 22.93 1.80 -22.73
N ALA A 134 22.36 1.86 -23.95
CA ALA A 134 21.34 2.85 -24.31
C ALA A 134 20.13 2.85 -23.35
N ASP A 135 19.78 1.70 -22.79
CA ASP A 135 18.71 1.55 -21.80
C ASP A 135 19.02 2.25 -20.47
N LEU A 136 20.30 2.26 -20.06
CA LEU A 136 20.77 2.89 -18.83
C LEU A 136 20.74 4.42 -18.97
N LEU A 137 21.19 4.93 -20.12
CA LEU A 137 21.08 6.36 -20.46
C LEU A 137 19.63 6.80 -20.51
N THR A 138 18.73 5.95 -21.02
CA THR A 138 17.29 6.23 -21.04
C THR A 138 16.70 6.28 -19.62
N GLN A 139 17.15 5.42 -18.71
CA GLN A 139 16.72 5.44 -17.31
C GLN A 139 17.22 6.69 -16.56
N GLU A 140 18.52 7.01 -16.66
CA GLU A 140 19.10 8.20 -16.03
C GLU A 140 18.42 9.48 -16.54
N TYR A 141 18.19 9.55 -17.86
CA TYR A 141 17.48 10.67 -18.47
C TYR A 141 16.05 10.80 -17.95
N ARG A 142 15.29 9.70 -17.80
CA ARG A 142 13.94 9.73 -17.19
C ARG A 142 13.98 10.29 -15.77
N PHE A 143 14.91 9.81 -14.94
CA PHE A 143 14.99 10.26 -13.56
C PHE A 143 15.43 11.71 -13.46
N HIS A 144 16.32 12.15 -14.34
CA HIS A 144 16.67 13.56 -14.47
C HIS A 144 15.46 14.43 -14.83
N LEU A 145 14.63 14.00 -15.79
CA LEU A 145 13.41 14.72 -16.17
C LEU A 145 12.38 14.77 -15.04
N LEU A 146 12.16 13.66 -14.32
CA LEU A 146 11.29 13.63 -13.15
C LEU A 146 11.77 14.60 -12.08
N ASN A 147 13.06 14.56 -11.75
CA ASN A 147 13.64 15.46 -10.75
C ASN A 147 13.53 16.93 -11.18
N THR A 148 13.80 17.22 -12.45
CA THR A 148 13.68 18.58 -13.01
C THR A 148 12.24 19.08 -12.95
N TYR A 149 11.27 18.21 -13.30
CA TYR A 149 9.85 18.53 -13.20
C TYR A 149 9.42 18.84 -11.76
N VAL A 150 9.79 17.96 -10.81
CA VAL A 150 9.42 18.08 -9.40
C VAL A 150 10.07 19.31 -8.77
N ARG A 151 11.39 19.48 -8.95
CA ARG A 151 12.13 20.60 -8.38
C ARG A 151 11.63 21.93 -8.95
N GLY A 152 11.49 22.03 -10.28
CA GLY A 152 11.00 23.24 -10.93
C GLY A 152 9.58 23.60 -10.53
N SER A 153 8.69 22.61 -10.35
CA SER A 153 7.32 22.85 -9.88
C SER A 153 7.27 23.29 -8.42
N SER A 154 8.13 22.73 -7.57
CA SER A 154 8.23 23.11 -6.15
C SER A 154 8.84 24.50 -5.96
N GLU A 155 9.92 24.84 -6.68
CA GLU A 155 10.62 26.14 -6.60
C GLU A 155 9.69 27.33 -6.92
N VAL A 156 8.76 27.16 -7.85
CA VAL A 156 7.78 28.20 -8.22
C VAL A 156 6.49 28.14 -7.39
N ASN A 157 6.47 27.31 -6.34
CA ASN A 157 5.30 27.07 -5.48
C ASN A 157 4.03 26.71 -6.28
N ARG A 158 4.17 25.89 -7.33
CA ARG A 158 3.06 25.47 -8.22
C ARG A 158 2.03 24.62 -7.48
N TRP A 159 2.43 23.99 -6.37
CA TRP A 159 1.61 23.07 -5.58
C TRP A 159 1.29 23.67 -4.20
N PRO A 160 0.46 24.73 -4.15
CA PRO A 160 0.10 25.34 -2.88
C PRO A 160 -0.70 24.36 -2.02
N ARG A 161 -0.40 24.36 -0.73
CA ARG A 161 -1.12 23.56 0.27
C ARG A 161 -2.49 24.18 0.54
N ASP A 162 -3.49 23.33 0.78
CA ASP A 162 -4.79 23.78 1.25
C ASP A 162 -4.77 24.08 2.76
N ALA A 163 -5.86 24.68 3.28
CA ALA A 163 -6.01 24.98 4.71
C ALA A 163 -6.14 23.73 5.61
N LYS A 164 -6.43 22.56 5.03
CA LYS A 164 -6.56 21.26 5.70
C LYS A 164 -5.30 20.39 5.55
N SER A 165 -4.19 20.93 5.06
CA SER A 165 -2.91 20.26 4.79
C SER A 165 -2.87 19.28 3.60
N GLY A 166 -3.93 19.20 2.78
CA GLY A 166 -3.99 18.51 1.48
C GLY A 166 -3.57 19.40 0.31
N PHE A 167 -3.70 18.91 -0.92
CA PHE A 167 -3.53 19.75 -2.12
C PHE A 167 -4.85 20.40 -2.53
N LYS A 168 -4.78 21.63 -3.03
CA LYS A 168 -5.94 22.26 -3.67
C LYS A 168 -6.36 21.42 -4.89
N ASN A 169 -7.59 20.90 -4.88
CA ASN A 169 -8.19 20.07 -5.93
C ASN A 169 -7.68 18.62 -6.03
N GLU A 170 -7.25 18.02 -4.93
CA GLU A 170 -6.80 16.62 -4.84
C GLU A 170 -7.72 15.59 -5.53
N ASP A 171 -9.04 15.81 -5.54
CA ASP A 171 -10.01 14.89 -6.15
C ASP A 171 -10.07 14.96 -7.69
N ASN A 172 -9.49 15.98 -8.32
CA ASN A 172 -9.63 16.20 -9.77
C ASN A 172 -8.91 15.15 -10.63
N VAL A 173 -7.67 14.80 -10.27
CA VAL A 173 -6.88 13.83 -11.04
C VAL A 173 -7.44 12.40 -10.89
N PRO A 174 -7.78 11.93 -9.68
CA PRO A 174 -8.46 10.64 -9.51
C PRO A 174 -9.79 10.57 -10.27
N ALA A 175 -10.62 11.62 -10.19
CA ALA A 175 -11.89 11.66 -10.90
C ALA A 175 -11.71 11.64 -12.43
N TRP A 176 -10.72 12.36 -12.97
CA TRP A 176 -10.36 12.31 -14.39
C TRP A 176 -9.95 10.90 -14.84
N CYS A 177 -9.08 10.24 -14.08
CA CYS A 177 -8.62 8.88 -14.38
C CYS A 177 -9.67 7.78 -14.12
N SER A 178 -10.80 8.07 -13.47
CA SER A 178 -11.91 7.11 -13.33
C SER A 178 -12.42 6.60 -14.67
N SER A 179 -12.45 7.47 -15.68
CA SER A 179 -12.82 7.13 -17.06
C SER A 179 -11.93 6.03 -17.67
N VAL A 180 -10.64 6.00 -17.35
CA VAL A 180 -9.72 4.94 -17.79
C VAL A 180 -10.06 3.60 -17.14
N MET A 181 -10.42 3.62 -15.84
CA MET A 181 -10.84 2.41 -15.13
C MET A 181 -12.16 1.86 -15.70
N SER A 182 -13.14 2.74 -15.93
CA SER A 182 -14.42 2.39 -16.56
C SER A 182 -14.23 1.85 -17.98
N ALA A 183 -13.36 2.47 -18.77
CA ALA A 183 -13.00 1.98 -20.10
C ALA A 183 -12.44 0.55 -20.03
N SER A 184 -11.54 0.26 -19.09
CA SER A 184 -11.02 -1.09 -18.96
C SER A 184 -12.06 -2.11 -18.52
N LEU A 185 -13.03 -1.72 -17.69
CA LEU A 185 -14.11 -2.62 -17.35
C LEU A 185 -14.98 -2.90 -18.58
N ALA A 186 -15.43 -1.85 -19.29
CA ALA A 186 -16.23 -1.99 -20.51
C ALA A 186 -15.53 -2.90 -21.55
N LEU A 187 -14.23 -2.69 -21.75
CA LEU A 187 -13.41 -3.52 -22.62
C LEU A 187 -13.43 -5.00 -22.23
N ARG A 188 -13.31 -5.32 -20.94
CA ARG A 188 -13.35 -6.71 -20.43
C ARG A 188 -14.71 -7.38 -20.66
N GLU A 189 -15.78 -6.59 -20.70
CA GLU A 189 -17.14 -7.05 -20.99
C GLU A 189 -17.51 -6.92 -22.48
N GLU A 190 -16.51 -6.78 -23.36
CA GLU A 190 -16.68 -6.69 -24.82
C GLU A 190 -17.53 -5.49 -25.29
N LYS A 191 -17.69 -4.47 -24.43
CA LYS A 191 -18.37 -3.21 -24.72
C LYS A 191 -17.41 -2.19 -25.32
N GLU A 192 -16.99 -2.43 -26.56
CA GLU A 192 -15.98 -1.60 -27.24
C GLU A 192 -16.45 -0.16 -27.47
N GLY A 193 -17.74 0.05 -27.79
CA GLY A 193 -18.30 1.38 -28.02
C GLY A 193 -18.22 2.28 -26.79
N GLU A 194 -18.69 1.79 -25.64
CA GLU A 194 -18.64 2.50 -24.36
C GLU A 194 -17.20 2.72 -23.89
N ALA A 195 -16.33 1.73 -24.08
CA ALA A 195 -14.91 1.90 -23.78
C ALA A 195 -14.27 3.04 -24.59
N THR A 196 -14.53 3.12 -25.90
CA THR A 196 -14.04 4.21 -26.74
C THR A 196 -14.57 5.55 -26.26
N ARG A 197 -15.85 5.65 -25.90
CA ARG A 197 -16.45 6.89 -25.35
C ARG A 197 -15.76 7.32 -24.05
N PHE A 198 -15.53 6.41 -23.11
CA PHE A 198 -14.78 6.71 -21.89
C PHE A 198 -13.36 7.22 -22.16
N LEU A 199 -12.64 6.57 -23.07
CA LEU A 199 -11.28 6.99 -23.44
C LEU A 199 -11.26 8.35 -24.16
N GLN A 200 -12.25 8.64 -25.00
CA GLN A 200 -12.39 9.95 -25.62
C GLN A 200 -12.67 11.04 -24.58
N HIS A 201 -13.52 10.77 -23.60
CA HIS A 201 -13.76 11.68 -22.48
C HIS A 201 -12.48 11.96 -21.68
N PHE A 202 -11.71 10.91 -21.37
CA PHE A 202 -10.38 11.04 -20.75
C PHE A 202 -9.48 12.00 -21.54
N ILE A 203 -9.33 11.78 -22.85
CA ILE A 203 -8.50 12.61 -23.72
C ILE A 203 -9.00 14.06 -23.80
N LYS A 204 -10.31 14.29 -23.89
CA LYS A 204 -10.92 15.64 -23.89
C LYS A 204 -10.55 16.43 -22.63
N GLN A 205 -10.52 15.76 -21.48
CA GLN A 205 -10.16 16.40 -20.21
C GLN A 205 -8.63 16.53 -20.00
N SER A 206 -7.82 15.73 -20.70
CA SER A 206 -6.35 15.71 -20.55
C SER A 206 -5.72 17.09 -20.70
N HIS A 207 -6.22 17.93 -21.62
CA HIS A 207 -5.67 19.28 -21.82
C HIS A 207 -5.71 20.10 -20.53
N GLN A 208 -6.86 20.15 -19.85
CA GLN A 208 -7.01 20.93 -18.62
C GLN A 208 -6.15 20.37 -17.48
N GLN A 209 -6.06 19.04 -17.35
CA GLN A 209 -5.30 18.41 -16.26
C GLN A 209 -3.79 18.54 -16.46
N LEU A 210 -3.29 18.36 -17.69
CA LEU A 210 -1.88 18.60 -18.03
C LEU A 210 -1.49 20.08 -17.91
N LEU A 211 -2.43 21.00 -18.14
CA LEU A 211 -2.21 22.43 -17.92
C LEU A 211 -2.08 22.77 -16.42
N ARG A 212 -2.91 22.15 -15.56
CA ARG A 212 -2.87 22.34 -14.10
C ARG A 212 -1.56 21.85 -13.48
N GLN A 213 -0.99 20.78 -14.02
CA GLN A 213 0.28 20.18 -13.54
C GLN A 213 0.24 19.82 -12.05
N ASP A 214 -0.84 19.16 -11.62
CA ASP A 214 -1.00 18.64 -10.27
C ASP A 214 0.14 17.66 -9.91
N PRO A 215 0.62 17.59 -8.66
CA PRO A 215 1.70 16.66 -8.27
C PRO A 215 1.36 15.18 -8.51
N LEU A 216 0.09 14.82 -8.59
CA LEU A 216 -0.36 13.46 -8.92
C LEU A 216 -0.34 13.15 -10.42
N ILE A 217 -0.25 14.17 -11.29
CA ILE A 217 -0.52 14.06 -12.73
C ILE A 217 0.33 12.97 -13.40
N PHE A 218 1.64 12.94 -13.10
CA PHE A 218 2.55 12.02 -13.76
C PHE A 218 2.25 10.57 -13.37
N THR A 219 2.07 10.29 -12.07
CA THR A 219 1.74 8.93 -11.58
C THR A 219 0.46 8.42 -12.22
N PHE A 220 -0.57 9.25 -12.30
CA PHE A 220 -1.86 8.87 -12.85
C PHE A 220 -1.83 8.68 -14.37
N VAL A 221 -1.12 9.53 -15.11
CA VAL A 221 -0.88 9.34 -16.55
C VAL A 221 -0.12 8.05 -16.81
N TYR A 222 0.97 7.81 -16.06
CA TYR A 222 1.77 6.60 -16.19
C TYR A 222 0.93 5.35 -15.93
N THR A 223 0.12 5.37 -14.87
CA THR A 223 -0.73 4.21 -14.54
C THR A 223 -1.92 4.03 -15.44
N SER A 224 -2.44 5.09 -16.06
CA SER A 224 -3.49 5.01 -17.07
C SER A 224 -3.01 4.23 -18.29
N VAL A 225 -1.76 4.46 -18.72
CA VAL A 225 -1.12 3.67 -19.78
C VAL A 225 -0.82 2.25 -19.29
N LEU A 226 -0.25 2.10 -18.10
CA LEU A 226 0.07 0.80 -17.51
C LEU A 226 -1.15 -0.13 -17.42
N PHE A 227 -2.34 0.43 -17.18
CA PHE A 227 -3.60 -0.31 -17.09
C PHE A 227 -3.84 -1.21 -18.31
N PHE A 228 -3.47 -0.73 -19.49
CA PHE A 228 -3.65 -1.45 -20.75
C PHE A 228 -2.37 -2.09 -21.27
N ALA A 229 -1.20 -1.70 -20.76
CA ALA A 229 0.09 -2.04 -21.37
C ALA A 229 0.33 -3.56 -21.48
N THR A 230 -0.14 -4.33 -20.50
CA THR A 230 0.00 -5.81 -20.50
C THR A 230 -1.11 -6.50 -21.29
N SER A 231 -2.38 -6.12 -21.07
CA SER A 231 -3.53 -6.86 -21.61
C SER A 231 -3.98 -6.38 -23.00
N ARG A 232 -3.78 -5.09 -23.31
CA ARG A 232 -4.26 -4.41 -24.53
C ARG A 232 -3.22 -3.38 -25.00
N PRO A 233 -2.03 -3.82 -25.45
CA PRO A 233 -0.94 -2.92 -25.82
C PRO A 233 -1.30 -1.94 -26.95
N GLY A 234 -2.26 -2.28 -27.82
CA GLY A 234 -2.80 -1.37 -28.83
C GLY A 234 -3.49 -0.14 -28.21
N VAL A 235 -4.34 -0.35 -27.20
CA VAL A 235 -5.02 0.74 -26.46
C VAL A 235 -3.99 1.57 -25.69
N ALA A 236 -3.00 0.93 -25.04
CA ALA A 236 -1.92 1.63 -24.36
C ALA A 236 -1.11 2.52 -25.32
N ARG A 237 -0.80 2.03 -26.53
CA ARG A 237 -0.09 2.81 -27.54
C ARG A 237 -0.93 3.96 -28.08
N TRP A 238 -2.22 3.74 -28.32
CA TRP A 238 -3.14 4.81 -28.69
C TRP A 238 -3.17 5.91 -27.63
N LEU A 239 -3.30 5.56 -26.33
CA LEU A 239 -3.26 6.52 -25.23
C LEU A 239 -1.95 7.32 -25.20
N LEU A 240 -0.81 6.66 -25.40
CA LEU A 240 0.49 7.35 -25.46
C LEU A 240 0.55 8.37 -26.59
N ASN A 241 0.06 8.03 -27.78
CA ASN A 241 -0.02 8.96 -28.91
C ASN A 241 -0.96 10.11 -28.58
N SER A 242 -2.19 9.83 -28.17
CA SER A 242 -3.19 10.87 -27.88
C SER A 242 -2.76 11.83 -26.77
N LEU A 243 -2.09 11.35 -25.72
CA LEU A 243 -1.54 12.22 -24.68
C LEU A 243 -0.38 13.09 -25.18
N ASN A 244 0.45 12.56 -26.10
CA ASN A 244 1.48 13.37 -26.76
C ASN A 244 0.83 14.43 -27.65
N ASP A 245 -0.17 14.10 -28.45
CA ASP A 245 -0.90 15.05 -29.31
C ASP A 245 -1.54 16.18 -28.47
N VAL A 246 -2.19 15.84 -27.35
CA VAL A 246 -2.71 16.84 -26.41
C VAL A 246 -1.58 17.74 -25.90
N SER A 247 -0.40 17.19 -25.61
CA SER A 247 0.75 17.97 -25.14
C SER A 247 1.30 18.95 -26.17
N GLU A 248 1.03 18.75 -27.48
CA GLU A 248 1.39 19.68 -28.56
C GLU A 248 0.50 20.91 -28.64
N SER A 249 -0.73 20.80 -28.13
CA SER A 249 -1.67 21.93 -28.07
C SER A 249 -1.47 22.84 -26.86
N LEU A 250 -0.66 22.42 -25.88
CA LEU A 250 -0.48 23.16 -24.63
C LEU A 250 0.46 24.38 -24.78
N PRO A 251 0.31 25.44 -23.97
CA PRO A 251 1.13 26.65 -24.07
C PRO A 251 2.64 26.40 -23.95
N TRP A 252 3.03 25.32 -23.27
CA TRP A 252 4.44 24.93 -23.07
C TRP A 252 4.97 23.98 -24.16
N ALA A 253 4.19 23.66 -25.19
CA ALA A 253 4.55 22.73 -26.27
C ALA A 253 5.83 23.11 -27.02
N GLY A 254 6.06 24.42 -27.23
CA GLY A 254 7.25 24.94 -27.91
C GLY A 254 8.52 25.02 -27.05
N SER A 255 8.46 24.61 -25.78
CA SER A 255 9.58 24.67 -24.85
C SER A 255 10.09 23.26 -24.48
N SER A 256 11.30 23.17 -23.92
CA SER A 256 11.86 21.95 -23.33
C SER A 256 11.18 21.61 -21.98
N HIS A 257 9.85 21.70 -21.93
CA HIS A 257 9.08 21.50 -20.70
C HIS A 257 9.23 20.05 -20.21
N PRO A 258 9.65 19.80 -18.95
CA PRO A 258 9.94 18.46 -18.45
C PRO A 258 8.79 17.46 -18.61
N LEU A 259 7.55 17.88 -18.37
CA LEU A 259 6.37 17.01 -18.53
C LEU A 259 6.15 16.58 -19.99
N ARG A 260 6.45 17.44 -20.96
CA ARG A 260 6.39 17.11 -22.40
C ARG A 260 7.40 16.03 -22.73
N LEU A 261 8.65 16.24 -22.29
CA LEU A 261 9.75 15.31 -22.52
C LEU A 261 9.47 13.95 -21.86
N LEU A 262 8.85 13.94 -20.68
CA LEU A 262 8.40 12.69 -20.03
C LEU A 262 7.37 11.93 -20.88
N LEU A 263 6.37 12.61 -21.44
CA LEU A 263 5.37 11.99 -22.32
C LEU A 263 6.01 11.44 -23.60
N GLN A 264 6.99 12.14 -24.17
CA GLN A 264 7.75 11.68 -25.34
C GLN A 264 8.60 10.44 -25.01
N VAL A 265 9.25 10.43 -23.84
CA VAL A 265 9.99 9.25 -23.39
C VAL A 265 9.06 8.08 -23.15
N MET A 266 7.89 8.29 -22.53
CA MET A 266 6.88 7.24 -22.38
C MET A 266 6.43 6.66 -23.73
N LEU A 267 6.25 7.53 -24.74
CA LEU A 267 5.92 7.11 -26.10
C LEU A 267 7.03 6.27 -26.74
N GLN A 268 8.29 6.69 -26.60
CA GLN A 268 9.46 5.96 -27.09
C GLN A 268 9.61 4.59 -26.43
N LEU A 269 9.38 4.50 -25.11
CA LEU A 269 9.38 3.22 -24.39
C LEU A 269 8.29 2.27 -24.88
N GLY A 270 7.11 2.83 -25.18
CA GLY A 270 5.94 2.05 -25.52
C GLY A 270 5.44 1.16 -24.36
N PRO A 271 4.39 0.34 -24.61
CA PRO A 271 3.77 -0.49 -23.58
C PRO A 271 4.75 -1.42 -22.86
N THR A 272 5.65 -2.08 -23.60
CA THR A 272 6.64 -3.00 -23.01
C THR A 272 7.59 -2.26 -22.08
N GLY A 273 8.17 -1.13 -22.52
CA GLY A 273 9.08 -0.36 -21.67
C GLY A 273 8.37 0.27 -20.45
N ILE A 274 7.11 0.66 -20.59
CA ILE A 274 6.28 1.12 -19.47
C ILE A 274 6.11 0.02 -18.41
N VAL A 275 5.79 -1.21 -18.81
CA VAL A 275 5.69 -2.34 -17.85
C VAL A 275 7.04 -2.61 -17.20
N THR A 276 8.11 -2.72 -18.00
CA THR A 276 9.47 -3.03 -17.52
C THR A 276 9.98 -2.03 -16.48
N HIS A 277 9.65 -0.75 -16.64
CA HIS A 277 10.17 0.32 -15.78
C HIS A 277 9.16 0.87 -14.77
N ALA A 278 7.96 0.28 -14.66
CA ALA A 278 6.89 0.82 -13.83
C ALA A 278 7.29 0.96 -12.36
N LYS A 279 7.86 -0.10 -11.76
CA LYS A 279 8.27 -0.11 -10.35
C LYS A 279 9.23 1.04 -10.04
N SER A 280 10.33 1.12 -10.77
CA SER A 280 11.39 2.10 -10.49
C SER A 280 10.95 3.53 -10.81
N THR A 281 10.15 3.73 -11.85
CA THR A 281 9.65 5.06 -12.25
C THR A 281 8.65 5.63 -11.24
N ILE A 282 7.68 4.82 -10.81
CA ILE A 282 6.65 5.24 -9.84
C ILE A 282 7.31 5.56 -8.49
N LEU A 283 8.15 4.64 -7.97
CA LEU A 283 8.84 4.84 -6.68
C LEU A 283 9.76 6.07 -6.71
N ALA A 284 10.54 6.25 -7.78
CA ALA A 284 11.44 7.40 -7.91
C ALA A 284 10.67 8.73 -7.89
N TYR A 285 9.56 8.83 -8.64
CA TYR A 285 8.76 10.05 -8.67
C TYR A 285 8.20 10.42 -7.30
N ILE A 286 7.68 9.43 -6.57
CA ILE A 286 7.13 9.65 -5.23
C ILE A 286 8.22 10.05 -4.24
N ASN A 287 9.40 9.44 -4.32
CA ASN A 287 10.53 9.83 -3.47
C ASN A 287 10.93 11.29 -3.73
N MET A 288 10.99 11.71 -5.00
CA MET A 288 11.29 13.10 -5.36
C MET A 288 10.23 14.07 -4.82
N ILE A 289 8.95 13.72 -4.90
CA ILE A 289 7.86 14.53 -4.34
C ILE A 289 7.97 14.62 -2.80
N TYR A 290 8.24 13.48 -2.15
CA TYR A 290 8.46 13.40 -0.71
C TYR A 290 9.61 14.31 -0.25
N GLU A 291 10.72 14.32 -0.98
CA GLU A 291 11.85 15.20 -0.71
C GLU A 291 11.51 16.68 -0.95
N ALA A 292 10.84 16.99 -2.05
CA ALA A 292 10.59 18.37 -2.49
C ALA A 292 9.50 19.09 -1.68
N LEU A 293 8.45 18.39 -1.26
CA LEU A 293 7.33 18.97 -0.51
C LEU A 293 7.52 18.88 1.02
N GLY A 294 8.61 18.25 1.45
CA GLY A 294 9.02 18.15 2.85
C GLY A 294 8.45 16.92 3.54
N LYS A 295 9.17 16.46 4.57
CA LYS A 295 8.90 15.27 5.39
C LYS A 295 7.58 15.35 6.21
N VAL A 296 6.71 16.32 5.97
CA VAL A 296 5.45 16.56 6.70
C VAL A 296 4.27 16.08 5.86
N TYR A 297 3.46 15.24 6.49
CA TYR A 297 3.08 13.92 6.00
C TYR A 297 1.68 13.75 5.34
N PRO A 298 0.68 14.68 5.40
CA PRO A 298 -0.67 14.40 4.86
C PRO A 298 -0.74 14.15 3.35
N ILE A 299 -0.16 15.05 2.54
CA ILE A 299 -0.06 14.94 1.07
C ILE A 299 0.61 13.63 0.62
N ILE A 300 1.63 13.22 1.38
CA ILE A 300 2.39 12.01 1.11
C ILE A 300 1.52 10.78 1.36
N GLN A 301 0.63 10.79 2.34
CA GLN A 301 -0.18 9.61 2.62
C GLN A 301 -1.12 9.23 1.48
N ASP A 302 -1.74 10.21 0.82
CA ASP A 302 -2.64 9.94 -0.30
C ASP A 302 -1.84 9.29 -1.44
N MET A 303 -0.77 9.95 -1.87
CA MET A 303 0.18 9.44 -2.86
C MET A 303 0.70 8.04 -2.52
N MET A 304 1.08 7.82 -1.26
CA MET A 304 1.63 6.55 -0.80
C MET A 304 0.57 5.46 -0.78
N SER A 305 -0.66 5.75 -0.35
CA SER A 305 -1.76 4.80 -0.39
C SER A 305 -2.04 4.35 -1.83
N ASP A 306 -2.13 5.32 -2.74
CA ASP A 306 -2.35 5.10 -4.16
C ASP A 306 -1.19 4.32 -4.80
N THR A 307 0.04 4.53 -4.31
CA THR A 307 1.23 3.79 -4.74
C THR A 307 1.20 2.35 -4.32
N ILE A 308 0.91 2.07 -3.04
CA ILE A 308 0.80 0.70 -2.53
C ILE A 308 -0.23 -0.07 -3.34
N TRP A 309 -1.39 0.54 -3.59
CA TRP A 309 -2.42 -0.05 -4.44
C TRP A 309 -1.90 -0.38 -5.83
N ARG A 310 -1.17 0.54 -6.50
CA ARG A 310 -0.56 0.29 -7.82
C ARG A 310 0.46 -0.84 -7.79
N LEU A 311 1.38 -0.82 -6.81
CA LEU A 311 2.42 -1.82 -6.69
C LEU A 311 1.84 -3.23 -6.53
N LEU A 312 0.78 -3.35 -5.73
CA LEU A 312 0.05 -4.60 -5.52
C LEU A 312 -0.76 -5.00 -6.77
N ARG A 313 -1.62 -4.10 -7.26
CA ARG A 313 -2.55 -4.35 -8.38
C ARG A 313 -1.83 -4.76 -9.65
N TYR A 314 -0.71 -4.10 -9.96
CA TYR A 314 0.09 -4.37 -11.16
C TYR A 314 1.20 -5.39 -10.92
N LYS A 315 1.25 -6.03 -9.74
CA LYS A 315 2.24 -7.05 -9.37
C LYS A 315 3.68 -6.57 -9.59
N LEU A 316 3.93 -5.29 -9.30
CA LEU A 316 5.26 -4.68 -9.43
C LEU A 316 6.17 -5.06 -8.24
N MET A 317 5.57 -5.51 -7.14
CA MET A 317 6.22 -6.00 -5.92
C MET A 317 5.44 -7.19 -5.37
N SER A 318 6.10 -8.03 -4.57
CA SER A 318 5.41 -9.14 -3.91
C SER A 318 4.44 -8.60 -2.85
N PRO A 319 3.32 -9.29 -2.56
CA PRO A 319 2.41 -8.89 -1.49
C PRO A 319 3.12 -8.70 -0.13
N GLU A 320 4.13 -9.50 0.17
CA GLU A 320 4.94 -9.40 1.40
C GLU A 320 5.79 -8.13 1.43
N GLU A 321 6.43 -7.78 0.32
CA GLU A 321 7.20 -6.54 0.19
C GLU A 321 6.27 -5.32 0.35
N VAL A 322 5.11 -5.35 -0.32
CA VAL A 322 4.09 -4.29 -0.24
C VAL A 322 3.54 -4.17 1.19
N ALA A 323 3.25 -5.29 1.85
CA ALA A 323 2.79 -5.28 3.25
C ALA A 323 3.87 -4.70 4.18
N THR A 324 5.15 -4.98 3.92
CA THR A 324 6.27 -4.45 4.70
C THR A 324 6.41 -2.95 4.53
N LEU A 325 6.33 -2.47 3.29
CA LEU A 325 6.30 -1.04 2.97
C LEU A 325 5.10 -0.35 3.63
N GLY A 326 3.90 -0.89 3.46
CA GLY A 326 2.67 -0.36 4.05
C GLY A 326 2.71 -0.30 5.57
N ARG A 327 3.24 -1.33 6.24
CA ARG A 327 3.48 -1.33 7.70
C ARG A 327 4.38 -0.17 8.12
N GLY A 328 5.50 0.01 7.42
CA GLY A 328 6.46 1.09 7.69
C GLY A 328 5.81 2.47 7.58
N LEU A 329 4.98 2.66 6.55
CA LEU A 329 4.25 3.91 6.31
C LEU A 329 3.17 4.17 7.35
N VAL A 330 2.32 3.18 7.67
CA VAL A 330 1.31 3.32 8.74
C VAL A 330 1.98 3.69 10.07
N LEU A 331 3.10 3.05 10.41
CA LEU A 331 3.83 3.35 11.64
C LEU A 331 4.44 4.75 11.60
N ALA A 332 5.03 5.17 10.47
CA ALA A 332 5.60 6.50 10.32
C ALA A 332 4.52 7.60 10.46
N ALA A 333 3.33 7.39 9.88
CA ALA A 333 2.17 8.26 10.02
C ALA A 333 1.77 8.47 11.48
N GLU A 334 1.62 7.36 12.22
CA GLU A 334 1.18 7.38 13.60
C GLU A 334 2.20 8.02 14.53
N LEU A 335 3.50 7.74 14.35
CA LEU A 335 4.59 8.33 15.13
C LEU A 335 4.71 9.85 14.94
N GLN A 336 4.25 10.36 13.80
CA GLN A 336 4.20 11.79 13.50
C GLN A 336 2.86 12.44 13.91
N ASN A 337 1.93 11.68 14.52
CA ASN A 337 0.57 12.11 14.84
C ASN A 337 -0.26 12.55 13.62
N GLN A 338 0.03 11.96 12.45
CA GLN A 338 -0.63 12.28 11.18
C GLN A 338 -1.66 11.20 10.79
N HIS A 339 -2.18 10.44 11.77
CA HIS A 339 -3.07 9.31 11.53
C HIS A 339 -4.57 9.68 11.46
N ARG A 340 -4.91 10.95 11.75
CA ARG A 340 -6.30 11.46 11.82
C ARG A 340 -6.77 12.11 10.53
N CYS A 341 -6.62 11.42 9.40
CA CYS A 341 -7.12 11.89 8.11
C CYS A 341 -7.56 10.72 7.23
N LYS A 342 -8.30 11.01 6.16
CA LYS A 342 -8.82 10.01 5.21
C LYS A 342 -7.70 9.16 4.58
N ASP A 343 -6.57 9.78 4.29
CA ASP A 343 -5.46 9.16 3.55
C ASP A 343 -4.76 8.08 4.39
N HIS A 344 -4.67 8.29 5.70
CA HIS A 344 -4.19 7.26 6.62
C HIS A 344 -5.10 6.03 6.61
N ILE A 345 -6.42 6.24 6.52
CA ILE A 345 -7.37 5.14 6.47
C ILE A 345 -7.28 4.40 5.13
N ASN A 346 -7.12 5.12 4.01
CA ASN A 346 -6.81 4.53 2.71
C ASN A 346 -5.53 3.69 2.77
N LEU A 347 -4.46 4.24 3.35
CA LEU A 347 -3.20 3.53 3.54
C LEU A 347 -3.37 2.23 4.35
N LYS A 348 -4.17 2.26 5.44
CA LYS A 348 -4.51 1.06 6.21
C LYS A 348 -5.33 0.05 5.40
N MET A 349 -6.27 0.50 4.56
CA MET A 349 -7.01 -0.41 3.66
C MET A 349 -6.06 -1.12 2.70
N GLN A 350 -5.11 -0.39 2.10
CA GLN A 350 -4.13 -0.99 1.19
C GLN A 350 -3.17 -1.94 1.90
N LEU A 351 -2.81 -1.65 3.16
CA LEU A 351 -2.04 -2.58 3.99
C LEU A 351 -2.84 -3.86 4.29
N ALA A 352 -4.12 -3.74 4.63
CA ALA A 352 -4.99 -4.89 4.86
C ALA A 352 -5.13 -5.75 3.59
N ASP A 353 -5.20 -5.11 2.42
CA ASP A 353 -5.22 -5.79 1.13
C ASP A 353 -3.91 -6.56 0.88
N ALA A 354 -2.76 -5.94 1.15
CA ALA A 354 -1.47 -6.60 1.04
C ALA A 354 -1.30 -7.78 2.02
N TYR A 355 -1.87 -7.68 3.23
CA TYR A 355 -1.92 -8.81 4.17
C TYR A 355 -2.77 -9.97 3.63
N LEU A 356 -3.94 -9.66 3.08
CA LEU A 356 -4.82 -10.65 2.47
C LEU A 356 -4.11 -11.40 1.32
N GLU A 357 -3.48 -10.66 0.40
CA GLU A 357 -2.75 -11.25 -0.73
C GLU A 357 -1.48 -12.01 -0.33
N SER A 358 -0.91 -11.73 0.85
CA SER A 358 0.21 -12.50 1.44
C SER A 358 -0.23 -13.66 2.35
N GLY A 359 -1.54 -13.98 2.38
CA GLY A 359 -2.09 -15.08 3.18
C GLY A 359 -2.18 -14.81 4.70
N LYS A 360 -1.97 -13.55 5.12
CA LYS A 360 -2.01 -13.12 6.53
C LYS A 360 -3.42 -12.66 6.90
N TYR A 361 -4.35 -13.60 6.92
CA TYR A 361 -5.79 -13.32 7.05
C TYR A 361 -6.18 -12.68 8.39
N ILE A 362 -5.53 -13.09 9.49
CA ILE A 362 -5.77 -12.54 10.83
C ILE A 362 -5.36 -11.06 10.85
N GLU A 363 -4.20 -10.73 10.29
CA GLU A 363 -3.68 -9.38 10.15
C GLU A 363 -4.59 -8.51 9.29
N ALA A 364 -5.04 -9.04 8.15
CA ALA A 364 -5.95 -8.37 7.23
C ALA A 364 -7.26 -8.01 7.93
N ARG A 365 -7.91 -8.99 8.61
CA ARG A 365 -9.16 -8.78 9.34
C ARG A 365 -9.00 -7.75 10.44
N ARG A 366 -7.97 -7.89 11.28
CA ARG A 366 -7.74 -6.95 12.39
C ARG A 366 -7.59 -5.51 11.87
N THR A 367 -6.80 -5.33 10.81
CA THR A 367 -6.56 -4.01 10.20
C THR A 367 -7.85 -3.42 9.63
N ALA A 368 -8.70 -4.24 8.99
CA ALA A 368 -10.00 -3.82 8.45
C ALA A 368 -11.01 -3.45 9.55
N GLU A 369 -11.09 -4.21 10.64
CA GLU A 369 -11.98 -3.88 11.78
C GLU A 369 -11.52 -2.60 12.50
N GLU A 370 -10.21 -2.39 12.65
CA GLU A 370 -9.67 -1.13 13.20
C GLU A 370 -10.09 0.10 12.38
N ILE A 371 -10.39 -0.05 11.08
CA ILE A 371 -10.89 1.04 10.22
C ILE A 371 -12.39 1.30 10.46
N LYS A 372 -13.16 0.24 10.70
CA LYS A 372 -14.62 0.32 10.86
C LYS A 372 -15.03 1.17 12.06
N ASP A 373 -14.24 1.13 13.13
CA ASP A 373 -14.53 1.84 14.39
C ASP A 373 -13.97 3.28 14.44
N VAL A 374 -13.40 3.78 13.34
CA VAL A 374 -12.82 5.13 13.29
C VAL A 374 -13.93 6.19 13.19
N GLU A 375 -13.95 7.12 14.14
CA GLU A 375 -14.95 8.20 14.25
C GLU A 375 -14.94 9.18 13.06
N TYR A 376 -13.77 9.44 12.46
CA TYR A 376 -13.58 10.40 11.37
C TYR A 376 -13.55 9.75 9.97
N LYS A 377 -14.09 8.54 9.82
CA LYS A 377 -14.16 7.87 8.50
C LYS A 377 -15.08 8.62 7.53
N SER A 378 -14.73 8.64 6.26
CA SER A 378 -15.56 9.21 5.19
C SER A 378 -16.52 8.16 4.66
N GLU A 379 -17.81 8.47 4.51
CA GLU A 379 -18.78 7.53 3.91
C GLU A 379 -18.36 7.06 2.50
N ARG A 380 -17.65 7.92 1.75
CA ARG A 380 -17.10 7.62 0.42
C ARG A 380 -16.14 6.43 0.39
N MET A 381 -15.55 6.05 1.51
CA MET A 381 -14.60 4.94 1.56
C MET A 381 -15.25 3.59 1.90
N MET A 382 -16.49 3.62 2.39
CA MET A 382 -17.19 2.43 2.88
C MET A 382 -17.37 1.34 1.81
N PRO A 383 -17.67 1.64 0.53
CA PRO A 383 -17.74 0.60 -0.49
C PRO A 383 -16.44 -0.22 -0.60
N SER A 384 -15.29 0.45 -0.64
CA SER A 384 -13.97 -0.21 -0.69
C SER A 384 -13.71 -1.09 0.52
N LEU A 385 -14.08 -0.62 1.72
CA LEU A 385 -13.94 -1.39 2.95
C LEU A 385 -14.81 -2.65 2.91
N TYR A 386 -16.04 -2.56 2.42
CA TYR A 386 -16.93 -3.71 2.29
C TYR A 386 -16.44 -4.72 1.23
N MET A 387 -15.86 -4.26 0.13
CA MET A 387 -15.20 -5.14 -0.86
C MET A 387 -14.01 -5.88 -0.25
N LEU A 388 -13.19 -5.19 0.55
CA LEU A 388 -12.06 -5.79 1.27
C LEU A 388 -12.56 -6.83 2.29
N LEU A 389 -13.55 -6.49 3.11
CA LEU A 389 -14.15 -7.41 4.08
C LEU A 389 -14.74 -8.64 3.39
N SER A 390 -15.43 -8.47 2.25
CA SER A 390 -15.94 -9.58 1.44
C SER A 390 -14.83 -10.54 1.01
N ARG A 391 -13.68 -10.03 0.56
CA ARG A 391 -12.53 -10.88 0.18
C ARG A 391 -11.87 -11.57 1.38
N ILE A 392 -11.82 -10.90 2.55
CA ILE A 392 -11.33 -11.50 3.79
C ILE A 392 -12.29 -12.61 4.27
N ASP A 393 -13.60 -12.35 4.24
CA ASP A 393 -14.64 -13.33 4.55
C ASP A 393 -14.53 -14.55 3.61
N GLU A 394 -14.16 -14.33 2.34
CA GLU A 394 -13.99 -15.40 1.34
C GLU A 394 -12.86 -16.34 1.75
N ALA A 395 -11.72 -15.75 2.11
CA ALA A 395 -10.54 -16.49 2.53
C ALA A 395 -10.77 -17.30 3.82
N GLU A 396 -11.63 -16.82 4.72
CA GLU A 396 -11.88 -17.47 6.01
C GLU A 396 -13.06 -18.45 6.00
N ARG A 397 -14.13 -18.15 5.25
CA ARG A 397 -15.43 -18.84 5.36
C ARG A 397 -15.92 -19.43 4.03
N GLY A 398 -15.18 -19.24 2.94
CA GLY A 398 -15.57 -19.68 1.61
C GLY A 398 -16.62 -18.77 0.95
N ALA A 399 -17.10 -19.16 -0.22
CA ALA A 399 -17.82 -18.29 -1.15
C ALA A 399 -19.14 -17.69 -0.62
N GLU A 400 -19.94 -18.44 0.16
CA GLU A 400 -21.24 -17.94 0.64
C GLU A 400 -21.12 -16.86 1.72
N GLY A 401 -20.06 -16.88 2.53
CA GLY A 401 -19.85 -15.92 3.62
C GLY A 401 -19.57 -14.48 3.16
N THR A 402 -19.45 -14.26 1.85
CA THR A 402 -18.92 -13.04 1.23
C THR A 402 -19.99 -12.16 0.58
N ILE A 403 -21.15 -12.77 0.30
CA ILE A 403 -22.25 -12.19 -0.49
C ILE A 403 -22.79 -10.94 0.20
N GLU A 404 -23.02 -11.00 1.51
CA GLU A 404 -23.55 -9.87 2.30
C GLU A 404 -22.62 -8.65 2.25
N SER A 405 -21.33 -8.85 2.50
CA SER A 405 -20.32 -7.78 2.43
C SER A 405 -20.23 -7.20 1.01
N ALA A 406 -20.29 -8.06 -0.03
CA ALA A 406 -20.29 -7.61 -1.41
C ALA A 406 -21.55 -6.80 -1.77
N LEU A 407 -22.74 -7.24 -1.34
CA LEU A 407 -24.00 -6.52 -1.54
C LEU A 407 -23.99 -5.16 -0.83
N ARG A 408 -23.48 -5.10 0.41
CA ARG A 408 -23.31 -3.83 1.14
C ARG A 408 -22.42 -2.85 0.37
N SER A 409 -21.39 -3.32 -0.33
CA SER A 409 -20.57 -2.45 -1.16
C SER A 409 -21.39 -1.80 -2.29
N VAL A 410 -22.33 -2.53 -2.91
CA VAL A 410 -23.22 -2.01 -3.95
C VAL A 410 -24.18 -0.98 -3.38
N VAL A 411 -24.84 -1.30 -2.28
CA VAL A 411 -25.82 -0.41 -1.62
C VAL A 411 -25.14 0.91 -1.25
N MET A 412 -23.99 0.85 -0.56
CA MET A 412 -23.25 2.06 -0.19
C MET A 412 -22.78 2.85 -1.41
N SER A 413 -22.32 2.20 -2.48
CA SER A 413 -21.91 2.91 -3.70
C SER A 413 -23.07 3.69 -4.31
N MET A 414 -24.26 3.10 -4.36
CA MET A 414 -25.45 3.77 -4.87
C MET A 414 -25.90 4.94 -3.99
N GLU A 415 -25.82 4.79 -2.66
CA GLU A 415 -26.18 5.84 -1.70
C GLU A 415 -25.21 7.04 -1.77
N VAL A 416 -23.91 6.76 -1.83
CA VAL A 416 -22.88 7.80 -1.70
C VAL A 416 -22.53 8.46 -3.03
N PHE A 417 -22.47 7.69 -4.12
CA PHE A 417 -22.03 8.16 -5.44
C PHE A 417 -23.16 8.21 -6.48
N GLY A 418 -24.33 7.66 -6.15
CA GLY A 418 -25.46 7.55 -7.05
C GLY A 418 -25.41 6.30 -7.93
N LYS A 419 -26.56 5.99 -8.54
CA LYS A 419 -26.76 4.79 -9.40
C LYS A 419 -25.83 4.73 -10.60
N TRP A 420 -25.49 5.90 -11.16
CA TRP A 420 -24.69 6.04 -12.38
C TRP A 420 -23.34 6.68 -12.03
N SER A 421 -22.47 5.87 -11.44
CA SER A 421 -21.11 6.24 -11.05
C SER A 421 -20.14 5.09 -11.35
N ASP A 422 -18.87 5.44 -11.51
CA ASP A 422 -17.75 4.51 -11.62
C ASP A 422 -17.68 3.56 -10.41
N TRP A 423 -17.94 4.08 -9.20
CA TRP A 423 -18.01 3.29 -7.98
C TRP A 423 -19.13 2.26 -7.98
N THR A 424 -20.34 2.65 -8.40
CA THR A 424 -21.48 1.71 -8.50
C THR A 424 -21.20 0.62 -9.52
N VAL A 425 -20.66 0.99 -10.68
CA VAL A 425 -20.27 0.04 -11.73
C VAL A 425 -19.22 -0.96 -11.23
N ASN A 426 -18.19 -0.49 -10.52
CA ASN A 426 -17.15 -1.34 -9.94
C ASN A 426 -17.70 -2.27 -8.83
N SER A 427 -18.58 -1.78 -7.96
CA SER A 427 -19.23 -2.60 -6.93
C SER A 427 -20.14 -3.68 -7.53
N LEU A 428 -20.89 -3.37 -8.59
CA LEU A 428 -21.72 -4.35 -9.29
C LEU A 428 -20.87 -5.44 -9.97
N ASP A 429 -19.77 -5.07 -10.64
CA ASP A 429 -18.83 -6.03 -11.22
C ASP A 429 -18.21 -6.97 -10.16
N PHE A 430 -17.84 -6.41 -9.01
CA PHE A 430 -17.33 -7.19 -7.89
C PHE A 430 -18.39 -8.16 -7.33
N TYR A 431 -19.61 -7.66 -7.11
CA TYR A 431 -20.71 -8.47 -6.58
C TYR A 431 -21.10 -9.60 -7.54
N TYR A 432 -21.16 -9.32 -8.84
CA TYR A 432 -21.34 -10.35 -9.88
C TYR A 432 -20.31 -11.48 -9.76
N LYS A 433 -19.02 -11.14 -9.62
CA LYS A 433 -17.95 -12.14 -9.49
C LYS A 433 -18.09 -12.99 -8.22
N VAL A 434 -18.52 -12.38 -7.13
CA VAL A 434 -18.82 -13.07 -5.87
C VAL A 434 -19.98 -14.07 -6.05
N LEU A 435 -21.10 -13.62 -6.63
CA LEU A 435 -22.25 -14.48 -6.90
C LEU A 435 -21.91 -15.64 -7.82
N LYS A 436 -21.11 -15.39 -8.87
CA LYS A 436 -20.64 -16.45 -9.78
C LYS A 436 -19.81 -17.51 -9.05
N ARG A 437 -18.89 -17.11 -8.16
CA ARG A 437 -18.09 -18.06 -7.36
C ARG A 437 -18.95 -18.83 -6.34
N ALA A 438 -20.01 -18.21 -5.83
CA ALA A 438 -20.99 -18.85 -4.95
C ALA A 438 -22.04 -19.71 -5.69
N GLY A 439 -21.96 -19.86 -7.02
CA GLY A 439 -22.91 -20.64 -7.81
C GLY A 439 -24.30 -20.03 -7.97
N ARG A 440 -24.47 -18.73 -7.64
CA ARG A 440 -25.75 -18.00 -7.70
C ARG A 440 -26.00 -17.42 -9.11
N VAL A 441 -26.13 -18.31 -10.11
CA VAL A 441 -26.11 -17.93 -11.53
C VAL A 441 -27.22 -16.94 -11.91
N ASP A 442 -28.47 -17.17 -11.48
CA ASP A 442 -29.60 -16.31 -11.84
C ASP A 442 -29.50 -14.91 -11.22
N GLU A 443 -28.98 -14.82 -10.00
CA GLU A 443 -28.70 -13.54 -9.35
C GLU A 443 -27.55 -12.82 -10.05
N ALA A 444 -26.48 -13.53 -10.40
CA ALA A 444 -25.35 -12.99 -11.13
C ALA A 444 -25.78 -12.38 -12.47
N MET A 445 -26.69 -13.04 -13.20
CA MET A 445 -27.23 -12.54 -14.48
C MET A 445 -28.03 -11.24 -14.32
N ARG A 446 -28.81 -11.10 -13.25
CA ARG A 446 -29.52 -9.84 -12.94
C ARG A 446 -28.56 -8.71 -12.65
N VAL A 447 -27.51 -8.97 -11.87
CA VAL A 447 -26.47 -7.97 -11.57
C VAL A 447 -25.72 -7.54 -12.83
N VAL A 448 -25.49 -8.44 -13.79
CA VAL A 448 -24.91 -8.09 -15.10
C VAL A 448 -25.80 -7.10 -15.85
N GLN A 449 -27.12 -7.31 -15.88
CA GLN A 449 -28.05 -6.38 -16.53
C GLN A 449 -28.00 -4.99 -15.88
N ASP A 450 -28.02 -4.93 -14.54
CA ASP A 450 -27.91 -3.67 -13.81
C ASP A 450 -26.58 -2.96 -14.04
N ARG A 451 -25.47 -3.72 -14.05
CA ARG A 451 -24.13 -3.21 -14.34
C ARG A 451 -24.04 -2.65 -15.76
N ASP A 452 -24.59 -3.37 -16.72
CA ASP A 452 -24.52 -3.00 -18.13
C ASP A 452 -25.33 -1.74 -18.41
N LEU A 453 -26.50 -1.60 -17.77
CA LEU A 453 -27.28 -0.35 -17.77
C LEU A 453 -26.52 0.78 -17.08
N ALA A 454 -25.85 0.51 -15.97
CA ALA A 454 -25.07 1.52 -15.27
C ALA A 454 -23.87 2.03 -16.09
N ILE A 455 -23.20 1.16 -16.84
CA ILE A 455 -22.14 1.52 -17.79
C ILE A 455 -22.69 2.46 -18.87
N GLU A 456 -23.81 2.11 -19.50
CA GLU A 456 -24.46 2.92 -20.53
C GLU A 456 -24.83 4.31 -20.00
N LYS A 457 -25.53 4.37 -18.86
CA LYS A 457 -25.97 5.65 -18.27
C LYS A 457 -24.84 6.51 -17.72
N LEU A 458 -23.76 5.89 -17.25
CA LEU A 458 -22.55 6.62 -16.88
C LEU A 458 -21.90 7.27 -18.10
N CYS A 459 -21.81 6.56 -19.23
CA CYS A 459 -21.31 7.13 -20.49
C CYS A 459 -22.13 8.36 -20.91
N ASP A 460 -23.46 8.23 -20.96
CA ASP A 460 -24.35 9.31 -21.36
C ASP A 460 -24.18 10.54 -20.45
N LYS A 461 -24.14 10.32 -19.12
CA LYS A 461 -23.92 11.39 -18.14
C LYS A 461 -22.59 12.11 -18.32
N LEU A 462 -21.51 11.40 -18.66
CA LEU A 462 -20.19 12.01 -18.87
C LEU A 462 -20.14 12.85 -20.16
N GLU A 463 -20.88 12.46 -21.19
CA GLU A 463 -21.01 13.25 -22.42
C GLU A 463 -21.81 14.53 -22.19
N ASP A 464 -22.93 14.43 -21.45
CA ASP A 464 -23.76 15.59 -21.08
C ASP A 464 -23.00 16.58 -20.19
N SER A 465 -22.22 16.08 -19.23
CA SER A 465 -21.37 16.93 -18.38
C SER A 465 -20.24 17.63 -19.18
N GLY A 466 -19.88 17.08 -20.34
CA GLY A 466 -18.95 17.68 -21.28
C GLY A 466 -19.51 18.87 -22.08
N ILE A 467 -20.79 19.23 -21.88
CA ILE A 467 -21.46 20.40 -22.44
C ILE A 467 -21.40 21.60 -21.48
N THR A 468 -21.19 21.39 -20.19
CA THR A 468 -20.97 22.48 -19.23
C THR A 468 -19.49 22.83 -19.10
N VAL A 469 -18.97 23.56 -20.10
CA VAL A 469 -17.85 24.47 -19.86
C VAL A 469 -18.40 25.58 -18.97
N SER A 470 -18.22 25.45 -17.66
CA SER A 470 -18.43 26.57 -16.75
C SER A 470 -17.10 27.32 -16.69
N ASP A 471 -17.14 28.59 -17.08
CA ASP A 471 -16.03 29.55 -17.11
C ASP A 471 -15.19 29.60 -15.82
#